data_AF-A0A1Y0T6Q4-F1
#
_entry.id   AF-A0A1Y0T6Q4-F1
#
_cell.length_a   1.000
_cell.length_b   1.000
_cell.length_c   1.000
_cell.angle_alpha   90.00
_cell.angle_beta   90.00
_cell.angle_gamma   90.00
#
_symmetry.space_group_name_H-M   'P 1'
#
loop_
_entity.id
_entity.type
_entity.pdbx_description
1 polymer ?
#
loop_
_entity_poly.entity_id
_entity_poly.type
_entity_poly.pdbx_seq_one_letter_code
_entity_poly.pdbx_strand_id
1 'polypeptide(L)'
;MSDTVKVTVDRDSVAMGDDVDSHREFWVYPASATIDDLLVEISSHYVPGIAGPAGWCVYLDNDDRSRHREIGLIYSRDDLRQRDHICRLLPGKTTMSDLTKRVGSPELGVYVSYLTFDEARPLSLDEVEGSSTFTGCRPTKLESEAAADAKRDWVLMRELDRLARSVAGARRDWVRANLLAAPPPWIDIFIARNFHYLTELHCPASMSIAAELLGVDASRDEDLAAVANADARPIVVTLAMVLAAFEWGTQRGTWRAGEQPSHKVYLELLAHCGYRLSPIEQVMAGHISVEQLKFDAADAARLDRIRQLRDQQYQLRMSRYYAKTITDEQYQAAIGPVHAELSSLGELPGPM
;
A
#
# COMPACT_ATOMS: atom_id res chain seq x y z
N MET A 1 -34.88 -17.38 -12.00
CA MET A 1 -35.36 -16.15 -11.35
C MET A 1 -34.53 -15.03 -11.94
N SER A 2 -35.16 -14.05 -12.58
CA SER A 2 -34.43 -12.94 -13.21
C SER A 2 -33.58 -12.24 -12.15
N ASP A 3 -32.29 -12.12 -12.40
CA ASP A 3 -31.34 -11.44 -11.52
C ASP A 3 -31.67 -9.95 -11.54
N THR A 4 -32.49 -9.51 -10.59
CA THR A 4 -32.98 -8.12 -10.48
C THR A 4 -32.57 -7.52 -9.16
N VAL A 5 -32.22 -6.25 -9.17
CA VAL A 5 -31.84 -5.47 -8.00
C VAL A 5 -32.99 -4.51 -7.67
N LYS A 6 -33.41 -4.51 -6.41
CA LYS A 6 -34.34 -3.51 -5.90
C LYS A 6 -33.55 -2.27 -5.51
N VAL A 7 -34.03 -1.11 -5.92
CA VAL A 7 -33.44 0.18 -5.63
C VAL A 7 -34.49 1.01 -4.90
N THR A 8 -34.21 1.41 -3.67
CA THR A 8 -35.00 2.41 -2.96
C THR A 8 -34.32 3.75 -3.18
N VAL A 9 -35.00 4.69 -3.82
CA VAL A 9 -34.47 6.02 -4.08
C VAL A 9 -35.23 7.05 -3.25
N ASP A 10 -34.52 8.05 -2.71
CA ASP A 10 -35.09 9.18 -1.98
C ASP A 10 -34.33 10.46 -2.36
N ARG A 11 -34.90 11.65 -2.11
CA ARG A 11 -34.24 12.94 -2.42
C ARG A 11 -34.54 14.04 -1.41
N ASP A 12 -33.64 15.02 -1.37
CA ASP A 12 -33.85 16.29 -0.69
C ASP A 12 -35.02 17.10 -1.28
N SER A 13 -35.60 17.95 -0.43
CA SER A 13 -36.61 18.93 -0.79
C SER A 13 -35.98 20.23 -1.31
N VAL A 14 -36.52 20.78 -2.39
CA VAL A 14 -35.92 21.96 -3.05
C VAL A 14 -36.62 23.28 -2.72
N ALA A 15 -37.82 23.23 -2.14
CA ALA A 15 -38.58 24.40 -1.72
C ALA A 15 -39.58 24.05 -0.61
N MET A 16 -40.07 25.09 0.08
CA MET A 16 -41.16 24.95 1.05
C MET A 16 -42.40 24.36 0.38
N GLY A 17 -42.88 23.22 0.90
CA GLY A 17 -44.03 22.51 0.34
C GLY A 17 -43.69 21.36 -0.61
N ASP A 18 -42.42 21.20 -1.00
CA ASP A 18 -41.94 20.00 -1.69
C ASP A 18 -41.84 18.81 -0.71
N ASP A 19 -41.61 19.09 0.57
CA ASP A 19 -41.53 18.12 1.68
C ASP A 19 -42.88 17.62 2.22
N VAL A 20 -44.00 17.93 1.56
CA VAL A 20 -45.35 17.56 2.03
C VAL A 20 -45.60 16.07 1.91
N ASP A 21 -45.04 15.43 0.88
CA ASP A 21 -45.10 13.99 0.66
C ASP A 21 -43.68 13.39 0.66
N SER A 22 -43.59 12.11 1.03
CA SER A 22 -42.32 11.39 0.93
C SER A 22 -41.89 11.26 -0.54
N HIS A 23 -40.66 11.69 -0.86
CA HIS A 23 -40.10 11.52 -2.21
C HIS A 23 -39.63 10.08 -2.49
N ARG A 24 -39.67 9.21 -1.49
CA ARG A 24 -39.19 7.84 -1.62
C ARG A 24 -39.92 7.04 -2.69
N GLU A 25 -39.18 6.50 -3.64
CA GLU A 25 -39.65 5.58 -4.67
C GLU A 25 -38.94 4.22 -4.59
N PHE A 26 -39.58 3.19 -5.15
CA PHE A 26 -39.08 1.83 -5.19
C PHE A 26 -39.00 1.34 -6.63
N TRP A 27 -37.78 1.12 -7.11
CA TRP A 27 -37.48 0.73 -8.47
C TRP A 27 -36.93 -0.69 -8.54
N VAL A 28 -37.03 -1.29 -9.73
CA VAL A 28 -36.47 -2.62 -10.01
C VAL A 28 -35.67 -2.54 -11.30
N TYR A 29 -34.39 -2.87 -11.21
CA TYR A 29 -33.49 -2.95 -12.35
C TYR A 29 -33.05 -4.39 -12.61
N PRO A 30 -32.78 -4.78 -13.88
CA PRO A 30 -31.92 -5.93 -14.15
C PRO A 30 -30.56 -5.75 -13.48
N ALA A 31 -29.98 -6.82 -12.96
CA ALA A 31 -28.65 -6.78 -12.32
C ALA A 31 -27.54 -6.30 -13.27
N SER A 32 -27.76 -6.43 -14.59
CA SER A 32 -26.88 -5.94 -15.66
C SER A 32 -27.05 -4.46 -16.00
N ALA A 33 -28.11 -3.80 -15.51
CA ALA A 33 -28.27 -2.37 -15.69
C ALA A 33 -27.09 -1.64 -15.06
N THR A 34 -26.77 -0.48 -15.61
CA THR A 34 -25.56 0.25 -15.31
C THR A 34 -25.85 1.49 -14.47
N ILE A 35 -24.80 2.03 -13.86
CA ILE A 35 -24.89 3.33 -13.21
C ILE A 35 -25.38 4.43 -14.16
N ASP A 36 -25.04 4.36 -15.46
CA ASP A 36 -25.53 5.34 -16.43
C ASP A 36 -27.06 5.25 -16.59
N ASP A 37 -27.63 4.03 -16.59
CA ASP A 37 -29.09 3.83 -16.62
C ASP A 37 -29.76 4.44 -15.38
N LEU A 38 -29.15 4.27 -14.20
CA LEU A 38 -29.66 4.85 -12.95
C LEU A 38 -29.58 6.38 -12.96
N LEU A 39 -28.43 6.96 -13.36
CA LEU A 39 -28.24 8.41 -13.37
C LEU A 39 -29.14 9.10 -14.40
N VAL A 40 -29.36 8.47 -15.57
CA VAL A 40 -30.28 8.98 -16.59
C VAL A 40 -31.72 8.97 -16.09
N GLU A 41 -32.16 7.89 -15.43
CA GLU A 41 -33.50 7.81 -14.86
C GLU A 41 -33.70 8.87 -13.77
N ILE A 42 -32.72 9.01 -12.87
CA ILE A 42 -32.75 10.02 -11.81
C ILE A 42 -32.88 11.43 -12.41
N SER A 43 -32.02 11.79 -13.36
CA SER A 43 -32.00 13.11 -14.02
C SER A 43 -33.27 13.38 -14.84
N SER A 44 -33.73 12.40 -15.62
CA SER A 44 -34.80 12.64 -16.61
C SER A 44 -36.20 12.57 -16.02
N HIS A 45 -36.37 11.81 -14.93
CA HIS A 45 -37.69 11.39 -14.47
C HIS A 45 -37.95 11.55 -12.97
N TYR A 46 -36.91 11.60 -12.14
CA TYR A 46 -37.09 11.61 -10.68
C TYR A 46 -36.85 12.97 -10.03
N VAL A 47 -35.70 13.60 -10.31
CA VAL A 47 -35.38 14.89 -9.72
C VAL A 47 -36.07 16.02 -10.48
N PRO A 48 -36.63 17.04 -9.79
CA PRO A 48 -37.13 18.21 -10.48
C PRO A 48 -35.96 19.00 -11.10
N GLY A 49 -36.24 19.59 -12.25
CA GLY A 49 -35.34 20.58 -12.83
C GLY A 49 -35.47 21.93 -12.11
N ILE A 50 -34.35 22.65 -11.99
CA ILE A 50 -34.22 23.78 -11.07
C ILE A 50 -33.61 24.98 -11.79
N ALA A 51 -34.17 26.16 -11.51
CA ALA A 51 -33.68 27.42 -12.03
C ALA A 51 -32.42 27.90 -11.29
N GLY A 52 -31.39 28.29 -12.03
CA GLY A 52 -30.13 28.82 -11.49
C GLY A 52 -29.03 27.76 -11.40
N PRO A 53 -27.87 28.09 -10.80
CA PRO A 53 -26.80 27.11 -10.57
C PRO A 53 -27.25 26.13 -9.49
N ALA A 54 -27.83 25.02 -9.94
CA ALA A 54 -28.44 23.99 -9.10
C ALA A 54 -28.03 22.61 -9.62
N GLY A 55 -28.06 21.63 -8.72
CA GLY A 55 -27.66 20.28 -9.06
C GLY A 55 -27.97 19.30 -7.96
N TRP A 56 -27.58 18.07 -8.21
CA TRP A 56 -27.89 16.93 -7.36
C TRP A 56 -26.65 16.08 -7.17
N CYS A 57 -26.37 15.73 -5.93
CA CYS A 57 -25.39 14.72 -5.60
C CYS A 57 -26.11 13.40 -5.35
N VAL A 58 -25.79 12.38 -6.14
CA VAL A 58 -26.35 11.04 -5.99
C VAL A 58 -25.36 10.20 -5.19
N TYR A 59 -25.79 9.60 -4.09
CA TYR A 59 -24.99 8.69 -3.30
C TYR A 59 -25.73 7.41 -2.94
N LEU A 60 -24.95 6.36 -2.69
CA LEU A 60 -25.48 5.12 -2.13
C LEU A 60 -25.69 5.31 -0.63
N ASP A 61 -26.91 5.00 -0.20
CA ASP A 61 -27.24 4.91 1.21
C ASP A 61 -26.87 3.51 1.71
N ASN A 62 -25.83 3.48 2.53
CA ASN A 62 -25.48 2.32 3.34
C ASN A 62 -25.89 2.72 4.75
N ASP A 63 -26.54 1.85 5.52
CA ASP A 63 -27.11 2.09 6.88
C ASP A 63 -26.21 2.85 7.91
N ASP A 64 -24.98 3.17 7.55
CA ASP A 64 -24.06 4.08 8.21
C ASP A 64 -24.03 5.46 7.52
N ARG A 65 -24.80 6.43 8.05
CA ARG A 65 -24.86 7.84 7.59
C ARG A 65 -23.49 8.55 7.51
N SER A 66 -22.43 8.00 8.09
CA SER A 66 -21.08 8.56 8.00
C SER A 66 -20.31 8.14 6.74
N ARG A 67 -20.89 7.26 5.90
CA ARG A 67 -20.23 6.63 4.74
C ARG A 67 -21.04 6.71 3.45
N HIS A 68 -21.75 7.81 3.22
CA HIS A 68 -22.36 8.09 1.93
C HIS A 68 -21.28 8.02 0.84
N ARG A 69 -21.50 7.17 -0.17
CA ARG A 69 -20.59 7.04 -1.30
C ARG A 69 -21.22 7.70 -2.50
N GLU A 70 -20.70 8.85 -2.86
CA GLU A 70 -21.11 9.61 -4.04
C GLU A 70 -20.82 8.79 -5.31
N ILE A 71 -21.82 8.69 -6.18
CA ILE A 71 -21.74 7.93 -7.43
C ILE A 71 -21.87 8.83 -8.66
N GLY A 72 -22.47 10.00 -8.52
CA GLY A 72 -22.54 10.99 -9.59
C GLY A 72 -23.04 12.35 -9.12
N LEU A 73 -22.78 13.36 -9.95
CA LEU A 73 -23.32 14.71 -9.82
C LEU A 73 -24.14 15.02 -11.07
N ILE A 74 -25.34 15.58 -10.90
CA ILE A 74 -26.24 15.98 -11.98
C ILE A 74 -26.42 17.49 -11.88
N TYR A 75 -25.95 18.23 -12.88
CA TYR A 75 -26.05 19.68 -12.93
C TYR A 75 -27.19 20.09 -13.86
N SER A 76 -28.16 20.82 -13.34
CA SER A 76 -29.33 21.29 -14.08
C SER A 76 -29.28 22.80 -14.28
N ARG A 77 -29.87 23.26 -15.39
CA ARG A 77 -29.98 24.68 -15.77
C ARG A 77 -31.32 24.91 -16.48
N ASP A 78 -32.40 24.62 -15.77
CA ASP A 78 -33.76 24.75 -16.30
C ASP A 78 -34.09 26.19 -16.68
N ASP A 79 -33.52 27.15 -15.95
CA ASP A 79 -33.60 28.58 -16.25
C ASP A 79 -33.12 28.90 -17.68
N LEU A 80 -32.14 28.14 -18.17
CA LEU A 80 -31.59 28.28 -19.51
C LEU A 80 -32.10 27.22 -20.50
N ARG A 81 -32.99 26.31 -20.05
CA ARG A 81 -33.48 25.15 -20.82
C ARG A 81 -32.34 24.32 -21.42
N GLN A 82 -31.23 24.21 -20.70
CA GLN A 82 -30.11 23.37 -21.12
C GLN A 82 -30.36 21.93 -20.72
N ARG A 83 -29.73 21.00 -21.42
CA ARG A 83 -29.71 19.60 -20.97
C ARG A 83 -28.83 19.47 -19.73
N ASP A 84 -29.22 18.56 -18.85
CA ASP A 84 -28.44 18.21 -17.68
C ASP A 84 -27.04 17.73 -18.05
N HIS A 85 -26.06 18.14 -17.25
CA HIS A 85 -24.69 17.65 -17.34
C HIS A 85 -24.43 16.68 -16.20
N ILE A 86 -23.94 15.48 -16.52
CA ILE A 86 -23.69 14.43 -15.53
C ILE A 86 -22.19 14.22 -15.37
N CYS A 87 -21.69 14.34 -14.14
CA CYS A 87 -20.35 13.92 -13.75
C CYS A 87 -20.41 12.56 -13.06
N ARG A 88 -19.75 11.55 -13.64
CA ARG A 88 -19.71 10.19 -13.09
C ARG A 88 -18.54 10.06 -12.13
N LEU A 89 -18.80 9.56 -10.92
CA LEU A 89 -17.76 9.26 -9.93
C LEU A 89 -17.37 7.78 -9.93
N LEU A 90 -18.10 6.96 -10.69
CA LEU A 90 -17.77 5.56 -11.00
C LEU A 90 -17.74 5.33 -12.51
N PRO A 91 -17.03 4.28 -12.99
CA PRO A 91 -17.07 3.91 -14.40
C PRO A 91 -18.51 3.64 -14.87
N GLY A 92 -18.92 4.20 -16.01
CA GLY A 92 -20.29 4.01 -16.54
C GLY A 92 -20.69 2.55 -16.77
N LYS A 93 -19.72 1.65 -16.95
CA LYS A 93 -19.94 0.19 -17.08
C LYS A 93 -20.22 -0.53 -15.75
N THR A 94 -20.15 0.14 -14.61
CA THR A 94 -20.42 -0.45 -13.31
C THR A 94 -21.90 -0.83 -13.23
N THR A 95 -22.17 -2.12 -12.97
CA THR A 95 -23.52 -2.67 -12.97
C THR A 95 -24.21 -2.55 -11.61
N MET A 96 -25.53 -2.69 -11.56
CA MET A 96 -26.29 -2.77 -10.31
C MET A 96 -25.79 -3.92 -9.42
N SER A 97 -25.40 -5.06 -10.01
CA SER A 97 -24.78 -6.18 -9.30
C SER A 97 -23.43 -5.80 -8.67
N ASP A 98 -22.64 -4.97 -9.35
CA ASP A 98 -21.37 -4.48 -8.79
C ASP A 98 -21.62 -3.53 -7.62
N LEU A 99 -22.65 -2.68 -7.72
CA LEU A 99 -23.03 -1.75 -6.65
C LEU A 99 -23.53 -2.51 -5.41
N THR A 100 -24.39 -3.52 -5.55
CA THR A 100 -24.89 -4.32 -4.42
C THR A 100 -23.77 -5.04 -3.68
N LYS A 101 -22.81 -5.64 -4.42
CA LYS A 101 -21.60 -6.23 -3.83
C LYS A 101 -20.76 -5.22 -3.07
N ARG A 102 -20.69 -3.98 -3.56
CA ARG A 102 -19.89 -2.90 -2.97
C ARG A 102 -20.50 -2.36 -1.68
N VAL A 103 -21.83 -2.32 -1.63
CA VAL A 103 -22.61 -1.93 -0.44
C VAL A 103 -22.70 -3.07 0.57
N GLY A 104 -22.64 -4.33 0.11
CA GLY A 104 -22.83 -5.51 0.95
C GLY A 104 -24.30 -5.83 1.23
N SER A 105 -25.23 -5.29 0.43
CA SER A 105 -26.67 -5.49 0.55
C SER A 105 -27.26 -5.97 -0.78
N PRO A 106 -28.24 -6.90 -0.77
CA PRO A 106 -28.96 -7.31 -1.98
C PRO A 106 -29.89 -6.22 -2.53
N GLU A 107 -30.20 -5.20 -1.72
CA GLU A 107 -31.00 -4.03 -2.10
C GLU A 107 -30.11 -2.78 -2.06
N LEU A 108 -30.35 -1.83 -2.98
CA LEU A 108 -29.63 -0.57 -3.04
C LEU A 108 -30.48 0.55 -2.45
N GLY A 109 -29.96 1.22 -1.42
CA GLY A 109 -30.42 2.54 -1.04
C GLY A 109 -29.71 3.59 -1.90
N VAL A 110 -30.47 4.50 -2.49
CA VAL A 110 -29.97 5.64 -3.24
C VAL A 110 -30.59 6.89 -2.66
N TYR A 111 -29.77 7.87 -2.36
CA TYR A 111 -30.24 9.16 -1.92
C TYR A 111 -29.66 10.25 -2.80
N VAL A 112 -30.48 11.25 -3.09
CA VAL A 112 -30.13 12.35 -3.97
C VAL A 112 -30.21 13.66 -3.19
N SER A 113 -29.06 14.20 -2.79
CA SER A 113 -29.00 15.47 -2.06
C SER A 113 -28.93 16.67 -2.98
N TYR A 114 -29.52 17.76 -2.53
CA TYR A 114 -29.63 18.99 -3.30
C TYR A 114 -28.37 19.84 -3.14
N LEU A 115 -27.73 20.20 -4.26
CA LEU A 115 -26.60 21.12 -4.30
C LEU A 115 -27.12 22.54 -4.59
N THR A 116 -26.63 23.53 -3.85
CA THR A 116 -27.01 24.94 -4.03
C THR A 116 -25.81 25.85 -4.25
N PHE A 117 -26.07 26.99 -4.89
CA PHE A 117 -25.11 28.08 -5.08
C PHE A 117 -23.80 27.62 -5.76
N ASP A 118 -22.66 27.89 -5.13
CA ASP A 118 -21.32 27.63 -5.69
C ASP A 118 -20.96 26.14 -5.71
N GLU A 119 -21.65 25.29 -4.94
CA GLU A 119 -21.43 23.83 -4.92
C GLU A 119 -22.09 23.12 -6.12
N ALA A 120 -23.06 23.78 -6.73
CA ALA A 120 -23.96 23.18 -7.71
C ALA A 120 -23.61 23.52 -9.16
N ARG A 121 -22.47 24.16 -9.41
CA ARG A 121 -22.05 24.56 -10.74
C ARG A 121 -20.62 24.10 -11.01
N PRO A 122 -20.36 23.39 -12.13
CA PRO A 122 -18.98 23.15 -12.55
C PRO A 122 -18.30 24.49 -12.88
N LEU A 123 -17.16 24.74 -12.25
CA LEU A 123 -16.32 25.92 -12.49
C LEU A 123 -15.12 25.54 -13.36
N SER A 124 -14.77 26.41 -14.30
CA SER A 124 -13.47 26.31 -14.97
C SER A 124 -12.33 26.71 -14.03
N LEU A 125 -11.11 26.26 -14.34
CA LEU A 125 -9.92 26.65 -13.56
C LEU A 125 -9.76 28.17 -13.51
N ASP A 126 -9.95 28.86 -14.63
CA ASP A 126 -9.84 30.33 -14.73
C ASP A 126 -10.86 31.04 -13.82
N GLU A 127 -12.09 30.51 -13.69
CA GLU A 127 -13.10 31.04 -12.78
C GLU A 127 -12.71 30.84 -11.32
N VAL A 128 -12.14 29.68 -10.98
CA VAL A 128 -11.65 29.41 -9.62
C VAL A 128 -10.47 30.32 -9.29
N GLU A 129 -9.49 30.44 -10.20
CA GLU A 129 -8.32 31.32 -10.01
C GLU A 129 -8.69 32.81 -9.96
N GLY A 130 -9.76 33.21 -10.65
CA GLY A 130 -10.31 34.57 -10.60
C GLY A 130 -11.20 34.87 -9.40
N SER A 131 -11.56 33.85 -8.60
CA SER A 131 -12.45 33.99 -7.43
C SER A 131 -11.77 34.72 -6.27
N SER A 132 -12.56 35.44 -5.47
CA SER A 132 -12.10 36.07 -4.22
C SER A 132 -11.66 35.06 -3.15
N THR A 133 -12.07 33.79 -3.29
CA THR A 133 -11.67 32.71 -2.38
C THR A 133 -10.32 32.08 -2.75
N PHE A 134 -9.81 32.32 -3.96
CA PHE A 134 -8.51 31.83 -4.37
C PHE A 134 -7.40 32.75 -3.85
N THR A 135 -6.61 32.23 -2.90
CA THR A 135 -5.54 33.00 -2.24
C THR A 135 -4.22 33.00 -3.02
N GLY A 136 -4.11 32.24 -4.10
CA GLY A 136 -2.85 32.03 -4.82
C GLY A 136 -1.76 31.32 -4.00
N CYS A 137 -2.11 30.79 -2.82
CA CYS A 137 -1.17 30.11 -1.94
C CYS A 137 -0.58 28.88 -2.65
N ARG A 138 0.75 28.79 -2.66
CA ARG A 138 1.46 27.61 -3.14
C ARG A 138 1.97 26.82 -1.95
N PRO A 139 1.80 25.49 -1.93
CA PRO A 139 2.36 24.67 -0.87
C PRO A 139 3.88 24.81 -0.87
N THR A 140 4.47 25.01 0.32
CA THR A 140 5.92 24.89 0.46
C THR A 140 6.28 23.42 0.40
N LYS A 141 6.90 22.98 -0.71
CA LYS A 141 7.39 21.62 -0.84
C LYS A 141 8.59 21.43 0.10
N LEU A 142 8.36 20.78 1.25
CA LEU A 142 9.40 20.51 2.25
C LEU A 142 10.41 19.47 1.74
N GLU A 143 9.91 18.33 1.29
CA GLU A 143 10.69 17.26 0.68
C GLU A 143 9.75 16.39 -0.19
N SER A 144 10.32 15.57 -1.06
CA SER A 144 9.61 14.43 -1.67
C SER A 144 10.40 13.16 -1.38
N GLU A 145 9.71 12.03 -1.26
CA GLU A 145 10.34 10.71 -1.08
C GLU A 145 11.48 10.48 -2.09
N ALA A 146 11.25 10.78 -3.37
CA ALA A 146 12.27 10.70 -4.42
C ALA A 146 13.50 11.59 -4.17
N ALA A 147 13.35 12.73 -3.50
CA ALA A 147 14.45 13.64 -3.16
C ALA A 147 15.20 13.19 -1.90
N ALA A 148 14.50 12.59 -0.93
CA ALA A 148 15.11 11.94 0.22
C ALA A 148 15.92 10.71 -0.23
N ASP A 149 15.34 9.88 -1.10
CA ASP A 149 15.97 8.71 -1.69
C ASP A 149 17.20 9.06 -2.53
N ALA A 150 17.20 10.19 -3.23
CA ALA A 150 18.36 10.65 -4.01
C ALA A 150 19.57 10.99 -3.13
N LYS A 151 19.36 11.40 -1.87
CA LYS A 151 20.43 11.68 -0.90
C LYS A 151 20.94 10.44 -0.19
N ARG A 152 20.26 9.30 -0.35
CA ARG A 152 20.55 8.07 0.38
C ARG A 152 21.73 7.35 -0.25
N ASP A 153 22.70 6.94 0.57
CA ASP A 153 23.80 6.08 0.10
C ASP A 153 23.27 4.65 -0.14
N TRP A 154 22.77 4.42 -1.35
CA TRP A 154 22.24 3.12 -1.77
C TRP A 154 23.28 2.01 -1.81
N VAL A 155 24.56 2.36 -1.97
CA VAL A 155 25.66 1.38 -1.94
C VAL A 155 25.81 0.85 -0.51
N LEU A 156 25.86 1.75 0.47
CA LEU A 156 25.88 1.37 1.88
C LEU A 156 24.63 0.56 2.26
N MET A 157 23.43 0.97 1.82
CA MET A 157 22.19 0.26 2.15
C MET A 157 22.18 -1.19 1.65
N ARG A 158 22.59 -1.42 0.39
CA ARG A 158 22.69 -2.78 -0.17
C ARG A 158 23.70 -3.63 0.59
N GLU A 159 24.76 -3.02 1.10
CA GLU A 159 25.76 -3.72 1.86
C GLU A 159 25.25 -4.13 3.24
N LEU A 160 24.53 -3.25 3.92
CA LEU A 160 23.86 -3.60 5.17
C LEU A 160 22.84 -4.74 4.96
N ASP A 161 22.12 -4.74 3.83
CA ASP A 161 21.23 -5.86 3.49
C ASP A 161 21.98 -7.17 3.24
N ARG A 162 23.17 -7.09 2.65
CA ARG A 162 24.02 -8.27 2.44
C ARG A 162 24.48 -8.83 3.78
N LEU A 163 24.94 -7.98 4.70
CA LEU A 163 25.33 -8.36 6.05
C LEU A 163 24.14 -8.99 6.81
N ALA A 164 22.96 -8.36 6.77
CA ALA A 164 21.75 -8.88 7.40
C ALA A 164 21.33 -10.26 6.84
N ARG A 165 21.42 -10.45 5.52
CA ARG A 165 21.18 -11.75 4.88
C ARG A 165 22.20 -12.81 5.28
N SER A 166 23.47 -12.43 5.43
CA SER A 166 24.55 -13.37 5.76
C SER A 166 24.40 -14.02 7.14
N VAL A 167 23.76 -13.31 8.09
CA VAL A 167 23.54 -13.81 9.47
C VAL A 167 22.18 -14.48 9.67
N ALA A 168 21.24 -14.33 8.72
CA ALA A 168 19.88 -14.85 8.86
C ALA A 168 19.83 -16.37 9.03
N GLY A 169 20.65 -17.12 8.29
CA GLY A 169 20.71 -18.58 8.41
C GLY A 169 21.14 -19.02 9.82
N ALA A 170 22.27 -18.48 10.31
CA ALA A 170 22.79 -18.79 11.63
C ALA A 170 21.79 -18.44 12.76
N ARG A 171 21.09 -17.30 12.63
CA ARG A 171 20.04 -16.90 13.57
C ARG A 171 18.87 -17.90 13.59
N ARG A 172 18.35 -18.29 12.42
CA ARG A 172 17.26 -19.28 12.30
C ARG A 172 17.66 -20.64 12.87
N ASP A 173 18.88 -21.09 12.60
CA ASP A 173 19.40 -22.34 13.15
C ASP A 173 19.48 -22.29 14.68
N TRP A 174 19.92 -21.15 15.23
CA TRP A 174 19.92 -20.93 16.66
C TRP A 174 18.49 -20.93 17.25
N VAL A 175 17.54 -20.26 16.61
CA VAL A 175 16.12 -20.25 17.02
C VAL A 175 15.55 -21.66 17.08
N ARG A 176 15.81 -22.46 16.04
CA ARG A 176 15.38 -23.87 15.99
C ARG A 176 15.99 -24.67 17.15
N ALA A 177 17.30 -24.56 17.33
CA ALA A 177 18.04 -25.36 18.31
C ALA A 177 17.74 -24.98 19.77
N ASN A 178 17.32 -23.73 20.05
CA ASN A 178 17.15 -23.23 21.41
C ASN A 178 15.68 -22.94 21.74
N LEU A 179 15.04 -22.03 21.02
CA LEU A 179 13.69 -21.56 21.34
C LEU A 179 12.60 -22.57 20.98
N LEU A 180 12.72 -23.25 19.85
CA LEU A 180 11.72 -24.26 19.46
C LEU A 180 11.93 -25.60 20.15
N ALA A 181 13.19 -25.99 20.38
CA ALA A 181 13.51 -27.21 21.12
C ALA A 181 13.08 -27.14 22.59
N ALA A 182 13.26 -25.98 23.23
CA ALA A 182 12.90 -25.74 24.62
C ALA A 182 12.31 -24.32 24.81
N PRO A 183 11.02 -24.12 24.46
CA PRO A 183 10.37 -22.82 24.63
C PRO A 183 10.44 -22.35 26.10
N PRO A 184 10.84 -21.10 26.36
CA PRO A 184 10.81 -20.54 27.72
C PRO A 184 9.40 -20.60 28.32
N PRO A 185 9.25 -20.82 29.64
CA PRO A 185 7.95 -20.97 30.28
C PRO A 185 7.08 -19.70 30.21
N TRP A 186 7.66 -18.53 29.91
CA TRP A 186 7.00 -17.23 29.80
C TRP A 186 6.78 -16.78 28.35
N ILE A 187 7.06 -17.63 27.37
CA ILE A 187 7.05 -17.24 25.95
C ILE A 187 5.66 -16.83 25.44
N ASP A 188 4.60 -17.34 26.06
CA ASP A 188 3.21 -16.96 25.85
C ASP A 188 2.95 -15.48 26.15
N ILE A 189 3.58 -14.93 27.20
CA ILE A 189 3.52 -13.50 27.52
C ILE A 189 4.14 -12.66 26.40
N PHE A 190 5.28 -13.11 25.85
CA PHE A 190 5.91 -12.45 24.70
C PHE A 190 4.99 -12.47 23.48
N ILE A 191 4.38 -13.62 23.17
CA ILE A 191 3.44 -13.77 22.06
C ILE A 191 2.26 -12.81 22.25
N ALA A 192 1.61 -12.83 23.41
CA ALA A 192 0.44 -12.00 23.69
C ALA A 192 0.74 -10.50 23.58
N ARG A 193 1.88 -10.05 24.15
CA ARG A 193 2.26 -8.63 24.13
C ARG A 193 2.55 -8.12 22.72
N ASN A 194 3.08 -8.97 21.86
CA ASN A 194 3.56 -8.60 20.53
C ASN A 194 2.68 -9.10 19.38
N PHE A 195 1.52 -9.66 19.72
CA PHE A 195 0.56 -10.21 18.75
C PHE A 195 0.10 -9.17 17.73
N HIS A 196 0.04 -7.90 18.11
CA HIS A 196 -0.36 -6.80 17.22
C HIS A 196 0.58 -6.61 16.01
N TYR A 197 1.86 -7.00 16.08
CA TYR A 197 2.75 -6.95 14.92
C TYR A 197 2.41 -8.03 13.88
N LEU A 198 1.74 -9.10 14.29
CA LEU A 198 1.45 -10.25 13.44
C LEU A 198 0.43 -9.92 12.35
N THR A 199 -0.41 -8.91 12.55
CA THR A 199 -1.40 -8.45 11.55
C THR A 199 -0.74 -7.98 10.26
N GLU A 200 0.49 -7.47 10.32
CA GLU A 200 1.25 -6.98 9.16
C GLU A 200 2.34 -7.96 8.69
N LEU A 201 2.79 -8.86 9.57
CA LEU A 201 3.91 -9.75 9.31
C LEU A 201 3.48 -11.15 8.84
N HIS A 202 2.30 -11.63 9.24
CA HIS A 202 1.79 -12.91 8.75
C HIS A 202 1.38 -12.83 7.29
N CYS A 203 2.06 -13.62 6.48
CA CYS A 203 1.81 -13.80 5.06
C CYS A 203 2.40 -15.14 4.59
N PRO A 204 2.12 -15.60 3.35
CA PRO A 204 2.67 -16.86 2.84
C PRO A 204 4.20 -16.98 2.98
N ALA A 205 4.94 -15.88 2.79
CA ALA A 205 6.40 -15.89 2.95
C ALA A 205 6.85 -16.17 4.39
N SER A 206 6.17 -15.60 5.40
CA SER A 206 6.43 -15.93 6.80
C SER A 206 6.06 -17.38 7.14
N MET A 207 5.03 -17.95 6.50
CA MET A 207 4.63 -19.34 6.74
C MET A 207 5.64 -20.33 6.15
N SER A 208 6.25 -20.00 5.01
CA SER A 208 7.37 -20.76 4.45
C SER A 208 8.55 -20.82 5.44
N ILE A 209 8.90 -19.70 6.08
CA ILE A 209 9.93 -19.68 7.14
C ILE A 209 9.50 -20.53 8.35
N ALA A 210 8.21 -20.51 8.73
CA ALA A 210 7.72 -21.34 9.84
C ALA A 210 7.88 -22.84 9.54
N ALA A 211 7.57 -23.27 8.30
CA ALA A 211 7.79 -24.64 7.85
C ALA A 211 9.29 -25.01 7.90
N GLU A 212 10.18 -24.14 7.39
CA GLU A 212 11.64 -24.34 7.49
C GLU A 212 12.12 -24.49 8.94
N LEU A 213 11.60 -23.67 9.85
CA LEU A 213 11.95 -23.73 11.27
C LEU A 213 11.51 -25.05 11.91
N LEU A 214 10.34 -25.57 11.52
CA LEU A 214 9.81 -26.86 11.97
C LEU A 214 10.44 -28.07 11.26
N GLY A 215 11.24 -27.86 10.22
CA GLY A 215 11.84 -28.94 9.42
C GLY A 215 10.83 -29.63 8.49
N VAL A 216 9.77 -28.94 8.11
CA VAL A 216 8.70 -29.41 7.23
C VAL A 216 8.95 -28.84 5.84
N ASP A 217 8.71 -29.64 4.79
CA ASP A 217 8.94 -29.19 3.42
C ASP A 217 7.93 -28.10 3.05
N ALA A 218 8.41 -26.91 2.68
CA ALA A 218 7.62 -25.68 2.60
C ALA A 218 6.65 -25.62 1.39
N SER A 219 6.44 -26.75 0.70
CA SER A 219 5.77 -26.78 -0.60
C SER A 219 4.24 -26.71 -0.53
N ARG A 220 3.60 -26.91 0.65
CA ARG A 220 2.12 -26.85 0.79
C ARG A 220 1.69 -26.32 2.17
N ASP A 221 0.82 -25.31 2.19
CA ASP A 221 0.16 -24.80 3.42
C ASP A 221 -0.59 -25.90 4.21
N GLU A 222 -0.99 -26.98 3.53
CA GLU A 222 -1.64 -28.17 4.11
C GLU A 222 -0.73 -28.92 5.11
N ASP A 223 0.60 -28.82 4.97
CA ASP A 223 1.56 -29.58 5.77
C ASP A 223 1.75 -28.98 7.18
N LEU A 224 1.62 -27.66 7.34
CA LEU A 224 1.67 -27.00 8.66
C LEU A 224 0.46 -27.35 9.53
N ALA A 225 -0.73 -27.43 8.94
CA ALA A 225 -1.95 -27.85 9.64
C ALA A 225 -1.88 -29.33 10.04
N ALA A 226 -1.26 -30.18 9.20
CA ALA A 226 -1.00 -31.58 9.55
C ALA A 226 0.00 -31.72 10.70
N VAL A 227 1.05 -30.90 10.74
CA VAL A 227 2.05 -30.87 11.82
C VAL A 227 1.45 -30.42 13.14
N ALA A 228 0.52 -29.45 13.13
CA ALA A 228 -0.22 -29.04 14.32
C ALA A 228 -1.12 -30.17 14.89
N ASN A 229 -1.55 -31.11 14.05
CA ASN A 229 -2.39 -32.25 14.43
C ASN A 229 -1.59 -33.49 14.86
N ALA A 230 -0.30 -33.57 14.56
CA ALA A 230 0.53 -34.77 14.74
C ALA A 230 1.52 -34.60 15.90
N ASP A 231 1.14 -34.90 17.15
CA ASP A 231 1.99 -34.98 18.38
C ASP A 231 2.99 -33.83 18.66
N ALA A 232 3.07 -32.81 17.80
CA ALA A 232 3.87 -31.62 17.97
C ALA A 232 3.16 -30.75 19.00
N ARG A 233 3.88 -30.34 20.04
CA ARG A 233 3.34 -29.49 21.10
C ARG A 233 2.74 -28.24 20.43
N PRO A 234 1.43 -27.98 20.49
CA PRO A 234 0.79 -26.87 19.76
C PRO A 234 1.44 -25.50 20.02
N ILE A 235 2.02 -25.34 21.21
CA ILE A 235 2.83 -24.18 21.59
C ILE A 235 4.08 -23.98 20.72
N VAL A 236 4.76 -25.04 20.30
CA VAL A 236 5.94 -24.98 19.43
C VAL A 236 5.56 -24.55 18.02
N VAL A 237 4.45 -25.07 17.49
CA VAL A 237 3.94 -24.66 16.17
C VAL A 237 3.53 -23.18 16.19
N THR A 238 2.79 -22.78 17.23
CA THR A 238 2.39 -21.38 17.42
C THR A 238 3.61 -20.48 17.52
N LEU A 239 4.60 -20.85 18.33
CA LEU A 239 5.84 -20.10 18.49
C LEU A 239 6.62 -20.01 17.17
N ALA A 240 6.73 -21.11 16.42
CA ALA A 240 7.40 -21.11 15.13
C ALA A 240 6.76 -20.11 14.15
N MET A 241 5.42 -20.08 14.07
CA MET A 241 4.69 -19.13 13.23
C MET A 241 4.96 -17.67 13.64
N VAL A 242 4.94 -17.38 14.95
CA VAL A 242 5.21 -16.04 15.49
C VAL A 242 6.65 -15.61 15.19
N LEU A 243 7.63 -16.45 15.50
CA LEU A 243 9.05 -16.14 15.27
C LEU A 243 9.35 -16.02 13.77
N ALA A 244 8.71 -16.81 12.93
CA ALA A 244 8.84 -16.73 11.48
C ALA A 244 8.28 -15.42 10.91
N ALA A 245 7.19 -14.89 11.48
CA ALA A 245 6.67 -13.58 11.13
C ALA A 245 7.67 -12.46 11.45
N PHE A 246 8.32 -12.51 12.61
CA PHE A 246 9.39 -11.58 12.95
C PHE A 246 10.63 -11.76 12.05
N GLU A 247 11.04 -12.99 11.77
CA GLU A 247 12.13 -13.28 10.83
C GLU A 247 11.84 -12.72 9.44
N TRP A 248 10.63 -12.89 8.92
CA TRP A 248 10.20 -12.27 7.67
C TRP A 248 10.27 -10.74 7.74
N GLY A 249 9.83 -10.15 8.85
CA GLY A 249 9.97 -8.72 9.13
C GLY A 249 11.42 -8.25 8.98
N THR A 250 12.40 -9.02 9.46
CA THR A 250 13.83 -8.72 9.30
C THR A 250 14.31 -8.62 7.85
N GLN A 251 13.59 -9.24 6.91
CA GLN A 251 13.96 -9.30 5.50
C GLN A 251 13.32 -8.22 4.62
N ARG A 252 12.25 -7.54 5.08
CA ARG A 252 11.49 -6.59 4.25
C ARG A 252 12.23 -5.28 3.92
N GLY A 253 13.48 -5.10 4.36
CA GLY A 253 14.25 -3.86 4.11
C GLY A 253 13.61 -2.60 4.72
N THR A 254 12.58 -2.74 5.54
CA THR A 254 11.80 -1.65 6.15
C THR A 254 12.51 -1.03 7.36
N TRP A 255 13.50 -1.72 7.94
CA TRP A 255 14.40 -1.17 8.95
C TRP A 255 15.24 0.00 8.42
N ARG A 256 15.25 0.21 7.09
CA ARG A 256 15.92 1.34 6.42
C ARG A 256 15.19 2.67 6.64
N ALA A 257 13.87 2.68 6.88
CA ALA A 257 13.10 3.92 6.99
C ALA A 257 13.03 4.49 8.42
N GLY A 258 13.72 3.88 9.39
CA GLY A 258 13.72 4.26 10.80
C GLY A 258 13.76 3.03 11.71
N GLU A 259 13.77 3.26 13.03
CA GLU A 259 13.60 2.18 13.99
C GLU A 259 12.27 1.46 13.71
N GLN A 260 12.35 0.16 13.48
CA GLN A 260 11.18 -0.68 13.36
C GLN A 260 10.98 -1.41 14.69
N PRO A 261 9.93 -1.08 15.44
CA PRO A 261 9.72 -1.63 16.78
C PRO A 261 9.68 -3.16 16.82
N SER A 262 9.19 -3.80 15.76
CA SER A 262 9.10 -5.26 15.66
C SER A 262 10.47 -5.95 15.59
N HIS A 263 11.46 -5.36 14.90
CA HIS A 263 12.83 -5.91 14.85
C HIS A 263 13.51 -5.85 16.21
N LYS A 264 13.39 -4.71 16.89
CA LYS A 264 13.95 -4.52 18.23
C LYS A 264 13.40 -5.55 19.20
N VAL A 265 12.08 -5.68 19.30
CA VAL A 265 11.42 -6.64 20.18
C VAL A 265 11.88 -8.08 19.92
N TYR A 266 11.99 -8.46 18.64
CA TYR A 266 12.43 -9.79 18.26
C TYR A 266 13.90 -10.05 18.64
N LEU A 267 14.80 -9.15 18.27
CA LEU A 267 16.24 -9.30 18.52
C LEU A 267 16.56 -9.20 20.02
N GLU A 268 15.81 -8.39 20.78
CA GLU A 268 15.89 -8.35 22.23
C GLU A 268 15.43 -9.67 22.87
N LEU A 269 14.35 -10.28 22.37
CA LEU A 269 13.95 -11.62 22.80
C LEU A 269 15.08 -12.63 22.60
N LEU A 270 15.68 -12.65 21.40
CA LEU A 270 16.78 -13.56 21.11
C LEU A 270 17.96 -13.33 22.06
N ALA A 271 18.35 -12.07 22.24
CA ALA A 271 19.44 -11.68 23.12
C ALA A 271 19.18 -12.07 24.57
N HIS A 272 17.95 -11.85 25.06
CA HIS A 272 17.52 -12.25 26.40
C HIS A 272 17.60 -13.76 26.61
N CYS A 273 17.31 -14.54 25.56
CA CYS A 273 17.44 -16.00 25.56
C CYS A 273 18.86 -16.51 25.31
N GLY A 274 19.87 -15.62 25.23
CA GLY A 274 21.29 -15.98 25.13
C GLY A 274 21.87 -15.97 23.72
N TYR A 275 21.13 -15.54 22.70
CA TYR A 275 21.68 -15.32 21.36
C TYR A 275 22.59 -14.09 21.35
N ARG A 276 23.78 -14.23 20.78
CA ARG A 276 24.70 -13.09 20.65
C ARG A 276 24.45 -12.37 19.33
N LEU A 277 23.85 -11.17 19.41
CA LEU A 277 23.62 -10.32 18.25
C LEU A 277 24.94 -9.95 17.54
N SER A 278 25.00 -10.23 16.25
CA SER A 278 26.06 -9.75 15.35
C SER A 278 26.04 -8.22 15.24
N PRO A 279 27.11 -7.57 14.74
CA PRO A 279 27.13 -6.12 14.60
C PRO A 279 25.96 -5.55 13.77
N ILE A 280 25.57 -6.22 12.68
CA ILE A 280 24.42 -5.78 11.88
C ILE A 280 23.08 -5.97 12.62
N GLU A 281 22.93 -7.04 13.40
CA GLU A 281 21.73 -7.23 14.23
C GLU A 281 21.66 -6.22 15.38
N GLN A 282 22.79 -5.75 15.91
CA GLN A 282 22.81 -4.64 16.87
C GLN A 282 22.33 -3.33 16.25
N VAL A 283 22.64 -3.08 14.97
CA VAL A 283 22.07 -1.96 14.20
C VAL A 283 20.56 -2.15 14.05
N MET A 284 20.11 -3.34 13.63
CA MET A 284 18.68 -3.63 13.44
C MET A 284 17.86 -3.57 14.73
N ALA A 285 18.47 -3.86 15.88
CA ALA A 285 17.86 -3.71 17.20
C ALA A 285 17.88 -2.26 17.72
N GLY A 286 18.58 -1.35 17.03
CA GLY A 286 18.76 0.04 17.48
C GLY A 286 19.74 0.21 18.64
N HIS A 287 20.59 -0.79 18.92
CA HIS A 287 21.61 -0.68 19.96
C HIS A 287 22.79 0.21 19.55
N ILE A 288 23.09 0.23 18.25
CA ILE A 288 24.12 1.09 17.64
C ILE A 288 23.56 1.69 16.35
N SER A 289 24.07 2.86 15.96
CA SER A 289 23.71 3.48 14.68
C SER A 289 24.51 2.88 13.51
N VAL A 290 24.08 3.16 12.28
CA VAL A 290 24.82 2.74 11.06
C VAL A 290 26.23 3.34 11.03
N GLU A 291 26.40 4.56 11.54
CA GLU A 291 27.69 5.26 11.60
C GLU A 291 28.65 4.60 12.61
N GLN A 292 28.12 3.92 13.62
CA GLN A 292 28.90 3.21 14.63
C GLN A 292 29.29 1.79 14.19
N LEU A 293 28.65 1.26 13.14
CA LEU A 293 28.99 -0.04 12.57
C LEU A 293 30.38 0.02 11.93
N LYS A 294 31.30 -0.82 12.44
CA LYS A 294 32.63 -0.97 11.86
C LYS A 294 32.62 -2.04 10.79
N PHE A 295 32.94 -1.64 9.57
CA PHE A 295 33.25 -2.58 8.49
C PHE A 295 34.66 -3.13 8.67
N ASP A 296 34.86 -4.39 8.30
CA ASP A 296 36.22 -4.91 8.17
C ASP A 296 36.91 -4.30 6.95
N ALA A 297 38.23 -4.53 6.83
CA ALA A 297 39.02 -3.94 5.76
C ALA A 297 38.58 -4.40 4.36
N ALA A 298 38.05 -5.61 4.23
CA ALA A 298 37.62 -6.17 2.94
C ALA A 298 36.29 -5.56 2.50
N ASP A 299 35.31 -5.46 3.41
CA ASP A 299 34.01 -4.86 3.16
C ASP A 299 34.14 -3.35 2.89
N ALA A 300 34.99 -2.65 3.64
CA ALA A 300 35.28 -1.24 3.39
C ALA A 300 35.91 -1.01 2.00
N ALA A 301 36.92 -1.81 1.63
CA ALA A 301 37.54 -1.72 0.30
C ALA A 301 36.55 -2.06 -0.82
N ARG A 302 35.67 -3.04 -0.61
CA ARG A 302 34.61 -3.40 -1.56
C ARG A 302 33.60 -2.26 -1.74
N LEU A 303 33.13 -1.64 -0.65
CA LEU A 303 32.22 -0.49 -0.69
C LEU A 303 32.81 0.66 -1.50
N ASP A 304 34.07 1.03 -1.21
CA ASP A 304 34.74 2.11 -1.92
C ASP A 304 34.94 1.78 -3.40
N ARG A 305 35.22 0.51 -3.73
CA ARG A 305 35.32 0.08 -5.12
C ARG A 305 33.97 0.16 -5.85
N ILE A 306 32.88 -0.25 -5.21
CA ILE A 306 31.53 -0.14 -5.79
C ILE A 306 31.19 1.33 -6.05
N ARG A 307 31.49 2.24 -5.11
CA ARG A 307 31.27 3.68 -5.29
C ARG A 307 32.03 4.22 -6.51
N GLN A 308 33.32 3.89 -6.62
CA GLN A 308 34.13 4.27 -7.78
C GLN A 308 33.54 3.77 -9.11
N LEU A 309 33.09 2.51 -9.16
CA LEU A 309 32.50 1.91 -10.36
C LEU A 309 31.15 2.55 -10.71
N ARG A 310 30.33 2.91 -9.72
CA ARG A 310 29.05 3.62 -9.93
C ARG A 310 29.29 5.04 -10.43
N ASP A 311 30.30 5.74 -9.92
CA ASP A 311 30.70 7.05 -10.43
C ASP A 311 31.21 6.94 -11.87
N GLN A 312 32.04 5.95 -12.19
CA GLN A 312 32.51 5.70 -13.57
C GLN A 312 31.34 5.42 -14.51
N GLN A 313 30.41 4.55 -14.11
CA GLN A 313 29.17 4.27 -14.85
C GLN A 313 28.36 5.54 -15.10
N TYR A 314 28.20 6.39 -14.08
CA TYR A 314 27.50 7.67 -14.22
C TYR A 314 28.21 8.60 -15.21
N GLN A 315 29.53 8.77 -15.10
CA GLN A 315 30.31 9.64 -16.00
C GLN A 315 30.29 9.16 -17.46
N LEU A 316 30.36 7.85 -17.69
CA LEU A 316 30.22 7.27 -19.03
C LEU A 316 28.84 7.55 -19.63
N ARG A 317 27.77 7.41 -18.82
CA ARG A 317 26.41 7.71 -19.24
C ARG A 317 26.22 9.21 -19.54
N MET A 318 26.79 10.08 -18.71
CA MET A 318 26.79 11.53 -18.96
C MET A 318 27.52 11.89 -20.26
N SER A 319 28.68 11.29 -20.48
CA SER A 319 29.49 11.49 -21.69
C SER A 319 28.75 11.03 -22.95
N ARG A 320 28.03 9.90 -22.89
CA ARG A 320 27.29 9.34 -24.02
C ARG A 320 25.99 10.09 -24.34
N TYR A 321 25.11 10.27 -23.36
CA TYR A 321 23.73 10.72 -23.61
C TYR A 321 23.55 12.24 -23.55
N TYR A 322 24.35 12.92 -22.74
CA TYR A 322 24.19 14.36 -22.51
C TYR A 322 25.29 15.17 -23.19
N ALA A 323 26.55 14.88 -22.89
CA ALA A 323 27.69 15.61 -23.47
C ALA A 323 27.98 15.18 -24.92
N LYS A 324 27.58 13.97 -25.32
CA LYS A 324 27.82 13.37 -26.64
C LYS A 324 29.30 13.39 -27.05
N THR A 325 30.20 13.22 -26.08
CA THR A 325 31.66 13.28 -26.27
C THR A 325 32.28 11.95 -26.71
N ILE A 326 31.53 10.85 -26.58
CA ILE A 326 31.95 9.49 -26.98
C ILE A 326 30.90 8.85 -27.88
N THR A 327 31.35 7.98 -28.80
CA THR A 327 30.46 7.21 -29.68
C THR A 327 29.78 6.07 -28.93
N ASP A 328 28.80 5.44 -29.57
CA ASP A 328 28.13 4.27 -29.00
C ASP A 328 29.09 3.10 -28.79
N GLU A 329 29.92 2.79 -29.80
CA GLU A 329 30.95 1.75 -29.72
C GLU A 329 31.97 2.00 -28.60
N GLN A 330 32.41 3.26 -28.44
CA GLN A 330 33.33 3.66 -27.36
C GLN A 330 32.67 3.51 -25.98
N TYR A 331 31.40 3.87 -25.85
CA TYR A 331 30.65 3.69 -24.62
C TYR A 331 30.46 2.20 -24.29
N GLN A 332 30.06 1.37 -25.25
CA GLN A 332 29.89 -0.08 -25.08
C GLN A 332 31.20 -0.76 -24.64
N ALA A 333 32.32 -0.39 -25.26
CA ALA A 333 33.64 -0.90 -24.90
C ALA A 333 34.07 -0.48 -23.48
N ALA A 334 33.74 0.74 -23.05
CA ALA A 334 34.12 1.27 -21.74
C ALA A 334 33.19 0.80 -20.60
N ILE A 335 31.88 0.64 -20.86
CA ILE A 335 30.90 0.26 -19.83
C ILE A 335 30.91 -1.24 -19.54
N GLY A 336 31.26 -2.08 -20.52
CA GLY A 336 31.32 -3.53 -20.38
C GLY A 336 32.17 -4.01 -19.20
N PRO A 337 33.44 -3.59 -19.08
CA PRO A 337 34.30 -3.93 -17.94
C PRO A 337 33.74 -3.45 -16.59
N VAL A 338 33.16 -2.25 -16.54
CA VAL A 338 32.55 -1.69 -15.32
C VAL A 338 31.37 -2.54 -14.87
N HIS A 339 30.49 -2.94 -15.79
CA HIS A 339 29.37 -3.83 -15.50
C HIS A 339 29.81 -5.23 -15.07
N ALA A 340 30.87 -5.78 -15.67
CA ALA A 340 31.42 -7.07 -15.29
C ALA A 340 31.98 -7.04 -13.86
N GLU A 341 32.70 -5.97 -13.49
CA GLU A 341 33.26 -5.83 -12.15
C GLU A 341 32.18 -5.55 -11.09
N LEU A 342 31.18 -4.70 -11.38
CA LEU A 342 30.02 -4.56 -10.48
C LEU A 342 29.34 -5.91 -10.24
N SER A 343 29.14 -6.71 -11.28
CA SER A 343 28.54 -8.04 -11.15
C SER A 343 29.39 -9.00 -10.30
N SER A 344 30.72 -8.98 -10.43
CA SER A 344 31.61 -9.80 -9.61
C SER A 344 31.60 -9.40 -8.13
N LEU A 345 31.31 -8.12 -7.84
CA LEU A 345 31.11 -7.59 -6.49
C LEU A 345 29.68 -7.81 -5.96
N GLY A 346 28.82 -8.52 -6.70
CA GLY A 346 27.45 -8.85 -6.29
C GLY A 346 26.42 -7.75 -6.56
N GLU A 347 26.76 -6.74 -7.36
CA GLU A 347 25.89 -5.64 -7.75
C GLU A 347 25.20 -5.91 -9.08
N LEU A 348 23.96 -5.44 -9.24
CA LEU A 348 23.29 -5.50 -10.54
C LEU A 348 23.94 -4.49 -11.51
N PRO A 349 24.26 -4.92 -12.75
CA PRO A 349 24.75 -4.01 -13.78
C PRO A 349 23.69 -2.96 -14.11
N GLY A 350 24.13 -1.79 -14.55
CA GLY A 350 23.21 -0.75 -14.99
C GLY A 350 22.59 -1.11 -16.35
N PRO A 351 21.57 -0.35 -16.79
CA PRO A 351 21.09 -0.46 -18.16
C PRO A 351 22.25 -0.18 -19.13
N MET A 352 22.31 -0.97 -20.20
CA MET A 352 23.24 -0.78 -21.32
C MET A 352 22.83 0.43 -22.14
#